data_AF-A0A968Q1Z2-F1
#
_entry.id   AF-A0A968Q1Z2-F1
#
_cell.length_a   1.000
_cell.length_b   1.000
_cell.length_c   1.000
_cell.angle_alpha   90.00
_cell.angle_beta   90.00
_cell.angle_gamma   90.00
#
_symmetry.space_group_name_H-M   'P 1'
#
loop_
_entity.id
_entity.type
_entity.pdbx_description
1 polymer ?
#
loop_
_entity_poly.entity_id
_entity_poly.type
_entity_poly.pdbx_seq_one_letter_code
_entity_poly.pdbx_strand_id
1 'polypeptide(L)'
;MMAFSLTAMAQEHAALDALVQVGQYRLVDAELQLLEASGHVILAFCELVSPTLTANLWKLLAYNHGRGGVTSVLSGTRITASFEDAGFLAGLAGCNHYRTNYHQADEALSIGPVVTSQSRFS
;
A
#
# COMPACT_ATOMS: atom_id res chain seq x y z
N MET A 1 13.69 -11.00 -5.69
CA MET A 1 14.64 -9.90 -5.42
C MET A 1 13.93 -8.61 -5.80
N MET A 2 13.48 -7.82 -4.83
CA MET A 2 12.87 -6.51 -5.12
C MET A 2 14.01 -5.59 -5.55
N ALA A 3 14.24 -5.44 -6.85
CA ALA A 3 15.14 -4.42 -7.35
C ALA A 3 14.45 -3.07 -7.13
N PHE A 4 14.97 -2.25 -6.22
CA PHE A 4 14.56 -0.85 -6.12
C PHE A 4 14.80 -0.20 -7.48
N SER A 5 13.83 0.54 -8.01
CA SER A 5 13.97 1.13 -9.34
C SER A 5 15.12 2.16 -9.34
N LEU A 6 15.88 2.25 -10.43
CA LEU A 6 16.92 3.26 -10.59
C LEU A 6 16.35 4.69 -10.36
N THR A 7 15.08 4.89 -10.73
CA THR A 7 14.36 6.14 -10.50
C THR A 7 14.12 6.41 -9.02
N ALA A 8 13.75 5.40 -8.22
CA ALA A 8 13.53 5.56 -6.79
C ALA A 8 14.84 5.84 -6.05
N MET A 9 15.95 5.21 -6.44
CA MET A 9 17.27 5.50 -5.86
C MET A 9 17.78 6.90 -6.25
N ALA A 10 17.57 7.32 -7.52
CA ALA A 10 17.92 8.67 -7.95
C ALA A 10 17.09 9.74 -7.21
N GLN A 11 15.80 9.48 -6.99
CA GLN A 11 14.93 10.34 -6.20
C GLN A 11 15.38 10.43 -4.73
N GLU A 12 15.73 9.30 -4.11
CA GLU A 12 16.27 9.26 -2.75
C GLU A 12 17.55 10.09 -2.63
N HIS A 13 18.52 9.89 -3.53
CA HIS A 13 19.78 10.63 -3.50
C HIS A 13 19.57 12.13 -3.65
N ALA A 14 18.77 12.56 -4.64
CA ALA A 14 18.44 13.97 -4.83
C ALA A 14 17.72 14.57 -3.60
N ALA A 15 16.85 13.80 -2.95
CA ALA A 15 16.16 14.24 -1.74
C ALA A 15 17.14 14.42 -0.56
N LEU A 16 18.04 13.46 -0.35
CA LEU A 16 19.06 13.53 0.70
C LEU A 16 20.02 14.70 0.47
N ASP A 17 20.44 14.96 -0.77
CA ASP A 17 21.28 16.11 -1.12
C ASP A 17 20.55 17.43 -0.86
N ALA A 18 19.27 17.53 -1.25
CA ALA A 18 18.46 18.71 -1.01
C ALA A 18 18.25 18.98 0.50
N LEU A 19 18.12 17.94 1.34
CA LEU A 19 17.95 18.10 2.78
C LEU A 19 19.12 18.85 3.44
N VAL A 20 20.34 18.70 2.93
CA VAL A 20 21.53 19.41 3.45
C VAL A 20 21.44 20.92 3.20
N GLN A 21 20.73 21.35 2.16
CA GLN A 21 20.62 22.74 1.73
C GLN A 21 19.46 23.49 2.39
N VAL A 22 18.64 22.80 3.19
CA VAL A 22 17.46 23.38 3.84
C VAL A 22 17.88 24.43 4.87
N GLY A 23 17.48 25.67 4.62
CA GLY A 23 17.65 26.78 5.57
C GLY A 23 16.35 27.24 6.21
N GLN A 24 15.21 26.93 5.58
CA GLN A 24 13.87 27.38 6.00
C GLN A 24 12.81 26.33 5.68
N TYR A 25 11.67 26.40 6.37
CA TYR A 25 10.49 25.60 6.06
C TYR A 25 9.25 26.48 6.03
N ARG A 26 8.24 26.04 5.30
CA ARG A 26 6.90 26.61 5.31
C ARG A 26 5.85 25.51 5.16
N LEU A 27 4.73 25.70 5.84
CA LEU A 27 3.50 24.95 5.58
C LEU A 27 2.58 25.83 4.75
N VAL A 28 2.25 25.39 3.54
CA VAL A 28 1.25 26.02 2.67
C VAL A 28 0.16 24.99 2.45
N ASP A 29 -1.07 25.32 2.83
CA ASP A 29 -2.18 24.36 2.90
C ASP A 29 -1.80 23.09 3.71
N ALA A 30 -1.71 21.93 3.05
CA ALA A 30 -1.31 20.64 3.62
C ALA A 30 0.02 20.12 3.03
N GLU A 31 0.83 21.02 2.47
CA GLU A 31 2.14 20.71 1.91
C GLU A 31 3.25 21.32 2.77
N LEU A 32 4.19 20.47 3.20
CA LEU A 32 5.45 20.90 3.79
C LEU A 32 6.44 21.23 2.67
N GLN A 33 6.82 22.50 2.59
CA GLN A 33 7.86 22.98 1.69
C GLN A 33 9.13 23.25 2.48
N LEU A 34 10.24 22.64 2.06
CA LEU A 34 11.58 22.95 2.55
C LEU A 34 12.29 23.82 1.53
N LEU A 35 12.89 24.90 2.01
CA LEU A 35 13.46 25.95 1.20
C LEU A 35 14.92 26.18 1.57
N GLU A 36 15.71 26.63 0.59
CA GLU A 36 17.02 27.22 0.85
C GLU A 36 16.88 28.55 1.60
N ALA A 37 18.00 29.05 2.14
CA ALA A 37 18.06 30.39 2.73
C ALA A 37 17.71 31.52 1.74
N SER A 38 17.82 31.26 0.43
CA SER A 38 17.42 32.16 -0.67
C SER A 38 15.89 32.31 -0.79
N GLY A 39 15.11 31.42 -0.17
CA GLY A 39 13.67 31.32 -0.34
C GLY A 39 13.22 30.44 -1.51
N HIS A 40 14.12 29.73 -2.18
CA HIS A 40 13.77 28.75 -3.23
C HIS A 40 13.32 27.42 -2.61
N VAL A 41 12.20 26.88 -3.08
CA VAL A 41 11.68 25.57 -2.64
C VAL A 41 12.50 24.44 -3.28
N ILE A 42 13.05 23.56 -2.46
CA ILE A 42 13.90 22.44 -2.88
C ILE A 42 13.29 21.06 -2.58
N LEU A 43 12.40 20.98 -1.60
CA LEU A 43 11.60 19.78 -1.33
C LEU A 43 10.16 20.17 -1.03
N ALA A 44 9.23 19.35 -1.49
CA ALA A 44 7.81 19.48 -1.22
C ALA A 44 7.26 18.12 -0.80
N PHE A 45 6.54 18.08 0.32
CA PHE A 45 5.93 16.87 0.87
C PHE A 45 4.45 17.11 1.07
N CYS A 46 3.63 16.21 0.52
CA CYS A 46 2.21 16.15 0.85
C CYS A 46 1.95 15.15 1.97
N GLU A 47 0.87 15.37 2.70
CA GLU A 47 0.39 14.42 3.69
C GLU A 47 0.05 13.07 3.02
N LEU A 48 0.62 11.99 3.55
CA LEU A 48 0.26 10.63 3.14
C LEU A 48 -1.00 10.20 3.89
N VAL A 49 -2.15 10.33 3.22
CA VAL A 49 -3.41 9.78 3.73
C VAL A 49 -3.35 8.26 3.58
N SER A 50 -3.30 7.55 4.71
CA SER A 50 -3.37 6.10 4.70
C SER A 50 -4.72 5.67 4.11
N PRO A 51 -4.74 4.74 3.13
CA PRO A 51 -5.99 4.28 2.58
C PRO A 51 -6.83 3.62 3.67
N THR A 52 -8.13 3.95 3.68
CA THR A 52 -9.11 3.22 4.47
C THR A 52 -9.16 1.75 4.05
N LEU A 53 -9.57 0.86 4.96
CA LEU A 53 -9.73 -0.54 4.60
C LEU A 53 -10.78 -0.71 3.48
N THR A 54 -11.89 0.02 3.60
CA THR A 54 -12.98 0.07 2.61
C THR A 54 -12.68 1.06 1.47
N ALA A 55 -13.48 0.98 0.40
CA ALA A 55 -13.32 1.74 -0.84
C ALA A 55 -12.00 1.52 -1.60
N ASN A 56 -11.25 0.45 -1.27
CA ASN A 56 -9.99 0.08 -1.90
C ASN A 56 -10.01 -1.36 -2.42
N LEU A 57 -9.36 -1.58 -3.57
CA LEU A 57 -9.04 -2.92 -4.07
C LEU A 57 -7.61 -3.28 -3.69
N TRP A 58 -7.48 -4.11 -2.66
CA TRP A 58 -6.20 -4.61 -2.19
C TRP A 58 -5.69 -5.72 -3.10
N LYS A 59 -4.39 -5.70 -3.41
CA LYS A 59 -3.71 -6.74 -4.18
C LYS A 59 -2.62 -7.38 -3.31
N LEU A 60 -2.58 -8.70 -3.29
CA LEU A 60 -1.52 -9.42 -2.59
C LEU A 60 -0.20 -9.27 -3.36
N LEU A 61 0.81 -8.67 -2.72
CA LEU A 61 2.15 -8.54 -3.30
C LEU A 61 3.06 -9.70 -2.87
N ALA A 62 2.93 -10.10 -1.61
CA ALA A 62 3.69 -11.17 -1.01
C ALA A 62 2.96 -11.73 0.21
N TYR A 63 3.32 -12.95 0.62
CA TYR A 63 2.72 -13.63 1.77
C TYR A 63 3.79 -14.33 2.60
N ASN A 64 3.56 -14.44 3.90
CA ASN A 64 4.42 -15.27 4.76
C ASN A 64 4.03 -16.74 4.59
N HIS A 65 5.00 -17.58 4.25
CA HIS A 65 4.77 -19.02 4.02
C HIS A 65 4.90 -19.88 5.30
N GLY A 66 4.95 -19.26 6.48
CA GLY A 66 4.99 -19.96 7.77
C GLY A 66 6.33 -20.62 8.12
N ARG A 67 7.38 -20.43 7.31
CA ARG A 67 8.74 -20.93 7.62
C ARG A 67 9.76 -19.80 7.76
N GLY A 68 9.31 -18.65 8.29
CA GLY A 68 10.19 -17.52 8.62
C GLY A 68 10.58 -16.62 7.43
N GLY A 69 9.78 -16.56 6.37
CA GLY A 69 10.06 -15.74 5.20
C GLY A 69 8.80 -15.22 4.50
N VAL A 70 8.99 -14.15 3.72
CA VAL A 70 7.96 -13.56 2.86
C VAL A 70 8.26 -13.93 1.41
N THR A 71 7.28 -14.52 0.74
CA THR A 71 7.38 -14.95 -0.66
C THR A 71 6.51 -14.06 -1.53
N SER A 72 7.09 -13.54 -2.62
CA SER A 72 6.34 -12.80 -3.63
C SER A 72 5.31 -13.69 -4.31
N VAL A 73 4.18 -13.09 -4.69
CA VAL A 73 3.19 -13.78 -5.52
C VAL A 73 3.81 -14.13 -6.88
N LEU A 74 3.43 -15.30 -7.42
CA LEU A 74 3.88 -15.74 -8.74
C LEU A 74 3.50 -14.72 -9.81
N SER A 75 4.42 -14.43 -10.73
CA SER A 75 4.15 -13.51 -11.83
C SER A 75 2.91 -13.94 -12.63
N GLY A 76 2.07 -12.97 -12.99
CA GLY A 76 0.80 -13.23 -13.67
C GLY A 76 -0.36 -13.68 -12.75
N THR A 77 -0.11 -13.96 -11.47
CA THR A 77 -1.17 -14.29 -10.52
C THR A 77 -1.78 -13.01 -9.93
N ARG A 78 -3.11 -12.90 -9.99
CA ARG A 78 -3.85 -11.81 -9.38
C ARG A 78 -4.69 -12.33 -8.21
N ILE A 79 -4.25 -12.00 -6.99
CA ILE A 79 -5.00 -12.25 -5.76
C ILE A 79 -5.44 -10.89 -5.20
N THR A 80 -6.72 -10.77 -4.86
CA THR A 80 -7.32 -9.49 -4.45
C THR A 80 -8.20 -9.63 -3.23
N ALA A 81 -8.39 -8.52 -2.51
CA ALA A 81 -9.35 -8.36 -1.43
C ALA A 81 -10.07 -7.00 -1.55
N SER A 82 -11.39 -6.99 -1.37
CA SER A 82 -12.22 -5.79 -1.31
C SER A 82 -13.08 -5.85 -0.04
N PHE A 83 -12.98 -4.82 0.78
CA PHE A 83 -13.77 -4.67 2.01
C PHE A 83 -14.91 -3.70 1.74
N GLU A 84 -16.14 -4.15 1.98
CA GLU A 84 -17.37 -3.36 1.83
C GLU A 84 -17.86 -2.87 3.19
N ASP A 85 -18.37 -1.64 3.26
CA ASP A 85 -18.86 -1.02 4.50
C ASP A 85 -19.97 -1.83 5.20
N ALA A 86 -20.65 -2.72 4.47
CA ALA A 86 -21.64 -3.66 5.00
C ALA A 86 -21.03 -4.84 5.80
N GLY A 87 -19.71 -4.87 6.02
CA GLY A 87 -19.02 -5.91 6.79
C GLY A 87 -18.69 -7.16 5.97
N PHE A 88 -18.64 -7.04 4.64
CA PHE A 88 -18.29 -8.14 3.74
C PHE A 88 -16.90 -7.97 3.13
N LEU A 89 -16.13 -9.05 3.13
CA LEU A 89 -14.86 -9.17 2.44
C LEU A 89 -15.03 -10.15 1.28
N ALA A 90 -14.68 -9.73 0.07
CA ALA A 90 -14.68 -10.58 -1.11
C ALA A 90 -13.36 -10.45 -1.88
N GLY A 91 -13.10 -11.42 -2.76
CA GLY A 91 -11.88 -11.35 -3.55
C GLY A 91 -11.63 -12.53 -4.47
N LEU A 92 -10.47 -12.48 -5.12
CA LEU A 92 -9.92 -13.54 -5.96
C LEU A 92 -8.75 -14.19 -5.22
N ALA A 93 -8.78 -15.51 -5.08
CA ALA A 93 -7.69 -16.33 -4.56
C ALA A 93 -7.04 -17.12 -5.71
N GLY A 94 -6.61 -16.41 -6.75
CA GLY A 94 -6.14 -17.00 -8.00
C GLY A 94 -7.32 -17.44 -8.87
N CYS A 95 -7.63 -18.74 -8.89
CA CYS A 95 -8.71 -19.29 -9.73
C CYS A 95 -10.11 -19.22 -9.09
N ASN A 96 -10.16 -19.00 -7.77
CA ASN A 96 -11.40 -19.07 -6.99
C ASN A 96 -11.84 -17.68 -6.56
N HIS A 97 -13.15 -17.46 -6.52
CA HIS A 97 -13.72 -16.33 -5.81
C HIS A 97 -14.00 -16.74 -4.37
N TYR A 98 -13.81 -15.82 -3.44
CA TYR A 98 -14.15 -16.02 -2.04
C TYR A 98 -15.00 -14.87 -1.51
N ARG A 99 -15.82 -15.17 -0.50
CA ARG A 99 -16.57 -14.20 0.28
C ARG A 99 -16.61 -14.61 1.75
N THR A 100 -16.55 -13.63 2.63
CA THR A 100 -16.66 -13.82 4.09
C THR A 100 -17.18 -12.54 4.74
N ASN A 101 -17.48 -12.62 6.03
CA ASN A 101 -17.75 -11.45 6.85
C ASN A 101 -16.45 -10.99 7.50
N TYR A 102 -16.30 -9.71 7.74
CA TYR A 102 -15.21 -9.16 8.54
C TYR A 102 -15.74 -8.15 9.55
N HIS A 103 -14.98 -7.94 10.63
CA HIS A 103 -15.23 -6.86 11.58
C HIS A 103 -13.90 -6.18 11.90
N GLN A 104 -13.90 -4.86 11.76
CA GLN A 104 -12.77 -4.00 12.10
C GLN A 104 -13.10 -3.21 13.37
N ALA A 105 -12.22 -3.29 14.36
CA ALA A 105 -12.28 -2.47 15.57
C ALA A 105 -10.88 -1.90 15.81
N ASP A 106 -10.75 -0.57 15.76
CA ASP A 106 -9.46 0.12 15.85
C ASP A 106 -8.43 -0.48 14.88
N GLU A 107 -7.35 -1.07 15.40
CA GLU A 107 -6.27 -1.72 14.66
C GLU A 107 -6.45 -3.24 14.50
N ALA A 108 -7.55 -3.80 15.02
CA ALA A 108 -7.86 -5.22 14.95
C ALA A 108 -8.80 -5.54 13.77
N LEU A 109 -8.40 -6.50 12.94
CA LEU A 109 -9.24 -7.07 11.89
C LEU A 109 -9.55 -8.53 12.22
N SER A 110 -10.84 -8.84 12.32
CA SER A 110 -11.32 -10.21 12.46
C SER A 110 -12.04 -10.64 11.18
N ILE A 111 -11.78 -11.87 10.75
CA ILE A 111 -12.35 -12.45 9.53
C ILE A 111 -13.12 -13.70 9.93
N GLY A 112 -14.37 -13.79 9.48
CA GLY A 112 -15.24 -14.92 9.73
C GLY A 112 -14.93 -16.14 8.86
N PRO A 113 -15.79 -17.17 8.91
CA PRO A 113 -15.68 -18.32 8.03
C PRO A 113 -15.72 -17.92 6.54
N VAL A 114 -14.87 -18.52 5.71
CA VAL A 114 -14.76 -18.19 4.29
C VAL A 114 -15.57 -19.18 3.46
N VAL A 115 -16.35 -18.65 2.51
CA VAL A 115 -17.02 -19.42 1.47
C VAL A 115 -16.29 -19.20 0.16
N THR A 116 -15.95 -20.28 -0.54
CA THR A 116 -15.24 -20.25 -1.83
C THR A 116 -16.06 -20.89 -2.92
N SER A 117 -16.09 -20.30 -4.11
CA SER A 117 -16.55 -21.00 -5.31
C SER A 117 -15.35 -21.62 -6.03
N GLN A 118 -15.54 -22.80 -6.60
CA GLN A 118 -14.60 -23.39 -7.55
C GLN A 118 -15.14 -23.14 -8.96
N SER A 119 -14.38 -22.44 -9.80
CA SER A 119 -14.70 -22.31 -11.21
C SER A 119 -14.47 -23.67 -11.87
N ARG A 120 -15.55 -24.45 -12.09
CA ARG A 120 -15.47 -25.63 -12.94
C ARG A 120 -15.40 -25.14 -14.39
N PHE A 121 -14.28 -25.40 -15.05
CA PHE A 121 -14.24 -25.36 -16.50
C PHE A 121 -15.16 -26.47 -17.01
N SER A 122 -16.23 -26.09 -17.71
CA SER A 122 -17.14 -27.01 -18.39
C SER A 122 -16.72 -27.20 -19.83
#